data_AF-A0A269PD40-F1
#
_entry.id   AF-A0A269PD40-F1
#
_cell.length_a   1.000
_cell.length_b   1.000
_cell.length_c   1.000
_cell.angle_alpha   90.00
_cell.angle_beta   90.00
_cell.angle_gamma   90.00
#
_symmetry.space_group_name_H-M   'P 1'
#
loop_
_entity.id
_entity.type
_entity.pdbx_description
1 polymer ?
#
loop_
_entity_poly.entity_id
_entity_poly.type
_entity_poly.pdbx_seq_one_letter_code
_entity_poly.pdbx_strand_id
1 'polypeptide(L)' 'MTAPTATRFTVTKGNPTEDELAALATVLTDLQAAAKAKQQPADQNRWGAPALAHHGEQLFNPHAFANVTYF' A
#
# COMPACT_ATOMS: atom_id res chain seq x y z
N MET A 1 -11.80 32.06 18.59
CA MET A 1 -10.96 32.18 17.37
C MET A 1 -10.61 30.75 16.97
N THR A 2 -11.41 30.16 16.09
CA THR A 2 -11.27 28.76 15.64
C THR A 2 -10.14 28.69 14.63
N ALA A 3 -9.24 27.71 14.76
CA ALA A 3 -8.06 27.59 13.91
C ALA A 3 -8.45 27.14 12.50
N PRO A 4 -7.84 27.70 11.43
CA PRO A 4 -8.15 27.30 10.07
C PRO A 4 -7.75 25.84 9.87
N THR A 5 -8.76 24.97 9.71
CA THR A 5 -8.57 23.56 9.37
C THR A 5 -7.89 23.49 8.00
N ALA A 6 -6.64 23.01 7.96
CA ALA A 6 -5.87 22.89 6.73
C ALA A 6 -6.62 22.00 5.72
N THR A 7 -7.30 22.66 4.79
CA THR A 7 -8.22 22.00 3.87
C THR A 7 -7.43 21.41 2.72
N ARG A 8 -7.59 20.11 2.45
CA ARG A 8 -6.90 19.42 1.33
C ARG A 8 -7.55 19.66 -0.04
N PHE A 9 -8.52 20.58 -0.12
CA PHE A 9 -9.26 20.94 -1.32
C PHE A 9 -9.50 22.45 -1.35
N THR A 10 -9.67 23.00 -2.54
CA THR A 10 -9.91 24.44 -2.76
C THR A 10 -11.35 24.67 -3.18
N VAL A 11 -12.04 25.59 -2.50
CA VAL A 11 -13.39 26.03 -2.89
C VAL A 11 -13.27 27.06 -4.01
N THR A 12 -13.79 26.73 -5.20
CA THR A 12 -13.72 27.61 -6.37
C THR A 12 -14.93 28.55 -6.49
N LYS A 13 -16.05 28.21 -5.85
CA LYS A 13 -17.29 28.99 -5.89
C LYS A 13 -18.13 28.76 -4.63
N GLY A 14 -18.83 29.81 -4.20
CA GLY A 14 -19.74 29.79 -3.04
C GLY A 14 -19.09 30.36 -1.77
N ASN A 15 -19.89 30.47 -0.71
CA ASN A 15 -19.44 30.87 0.63
C ASN A 15 -19.87 29.80 1.65
N PRO A 16 -19.27 28.60 1.61
CA PRO A 16 -19.57 27.57 2.59
C PRO A 16 -19.15 28.02 3.98
N THR A 17 -19.91 27.59 4.98
CA THR A 17 -19.58 27.84 6.39
C THR A 17 -18.41 26.96 6.84
N GLU A 18 -17.73 27.38 7.92
CA GLU A 18 -16.58 26.64 8.46
C GLU A 18 -16.99 25.22 8.93
N ASP A 19 -18.20 25.07 9.45
CA ASP A 19 -18.76 23.78 9.88
C ASP A 19 -18.96 22.82 8.69
N GLU A 20 -19.44 23.32 7.55
CA GLU A 20 -19.61 22.52 6.33
C GLU A 20 -18.26 22.06 5.76
N LEU A 21 -17.24 22.91 5.84
CA LEU A 21 -15.88 22.56 5.42
C LEU A 21 -15.28 21.46 6.32
N ALA A 22 -15.49 21.56 7.63
CA ALA A 22 -15.03 20.55 8.59
C ALA A 22 -15.74 19.20 8.39
N ALA A 23 -17.06 19.22 8.18
CA ALA A 23 -17.83 18.02 7.86
C ALA A 23 -17.34 17.36 6.57
N LEU A 24 -17.15 18.15 5.50
CA LEU A 24 -16.66 17.62 4.22
C LEU A 24 -15.25 17.05 4.32
N ALA A 25 -14.34 17.73 5.02
CA ALA A 25 -12.98 17.24 5.25
C ALA A 25 -12.97 15.91 6.01
N THR A 26 -13.89 15.74 6.96
CA THR A 26 -14.05 14.50 7.73
C THR A 26 -14.51 13.36 6.82
N VAL A 27 -15.56 13.58 6.02
CA VAL A 27 -16.09 12.59 5.07
C VAL A 27 -15.03 12.18 4.05
N LEU A 28 -14.30 13.13 3.47
CA LEU A 28 -13.25 12.83 2.50
C LEU A 28 -12.10 12.03 3.14
N THR A 29 -11.75 12.33 4.39
CA THR A 29 -10.71 11.59 5.11
C THR A 29 -11.14 10.15 5.38
N ASP A 30 -12.39 9.93 5.78
CA ASP A 30 -12.94 8.60 6.01
C ASP A 30 -13.01 7.78 4.70
N LEU A 31 -13.52 8.39 3.62
CA LEU A 31 -13.54 7.76 2.30
C LEU A 31 -12.12 7.41 1.81
N GLN A 32 -11.13 8.26 2.06
CA GLN A 32 -9.75 7.99 1.70
C GLN A 32 -9.16 6.83 2.52
N ALA A 33 -9.49 6.75 3.82
CA ALA A 33 -9.09 5.63 4.66
C ALA A 33 -9.74 4.31 4.19
N ALA A 34 -11.04 4.33 3.88
CA ALA A 34 -11.76 3.19 3.34
C ALA A 34 -11.22 2.74 1.98
N ALA A 35 -10.85 3.68 1.10
CA ALA A 35 -10.23 3.37 -0.19
C ALA A 35 -8.87 2.69 -0.02
N LYS A 36 -8.02 3.18 0.90
CA LYS A 36 -6.74 2.55 1.24
C LYS A 36 -6.92 1.15 1.81
N ALA A 37 -7.90 0.95 2.69
CA ALA A 37 -8.20 -0.37 3.25
C ALA A 37 -8.68 -1.38 2.17
N LYS A 38 -9.35 -0.89 1.12
CA LYS A 38 -9.81 -1.69 -0.03
C LYS A 38 -8.76 -1.86 -1.12
N GLN A 39 -7.62 -1.17 -1.04
CA GLN A 39 -6.51 -1.43 -1.95
C GLN A 39 -5.93 -2.80 -1.62
N GLN A 40 -6.44 -3.84 -2.28
CA GLN A 40 -5.65 -5.04 -2.50
C GLN A 40 -4.40 -4.63 -3.28
N PRO A 41 -3.23 -5.25 -3.01
CA PRO A 41 -2.09 -5.06 -3.87
C PRO A 41 -2.55 -5.41 -5.29
N ALA A 42 -2.62 -4.40 -6.15
CA ALA A 42 -2.89 -4.62 -7.56
C ALA A 42 -1.87 -5.67 -8.03
N ASP A 43 -2.32 -6.63 -8.84
CA ASP A 43 -1.41 -7.58 -9.46
C ASP A 43 -0.30 -6.76 -10.11
N GLN A 44 0.91 -6.87 -9.55
CA GLN A 44 2.00 -6.03 -9.99
C GLN A 44 2.32 -6.55 -11.37
N ASN A 45 1.92 -5.80 -12.40
CA ASN A 45 2.32 -6.08 -13.76
C ASN A 45 3.84 -5.91 -13.83
N ARG A 46 4.56 -6.99 -13.56
CA ARG A 46 6.02 -7.10 -13.53
C ARG A 46 6.58 -7.41 -14.90
N TRP A 47 5.80 -7.20 -15.96
CA TRP A 47 6.27 -7.40 -17.31
C TRP A 47 7.40 -6.40 -17.62
N GLY A 48 8.59 -6.92 -17.88
CA GLY A 48 9.80 -6.11 -18.06
C GLY A 48 10.51 -5.72 -16.77
N ALA A 49 10.00 -6.08 -15.59
CA ALA A 49 10.83 -6.06 -14.39
C ALA A 49 11.92 -7.12 -14.57
N PRO A 50 13.20 -6.81 -14.33
CA PRO A 50 14.23 -7.83 -14.31
C PRO A 50 13.78 -8.85 -13.24
N ALA A 51 13.40 -10.04 -13.68
CA ALA A 51 13.18 -11.15 -12.77
C ALA A 51 14.43 -11.20 -11.89
N LEU A 52 14.26 -11.28 -10.56
CA LEU A 52 15.39 -11.51 -9.67
C LEU A 52 16.13 -12.70 -10.26
N ALA A 53 17.32 -12.47 -10.81
CA ALA A 53 18.20 -13.47 -11.40
C ALA A 53 18.81 -14.37 -10.29
N HIS A 54 18.02 -14.61 -9.25
CA HIS A 54 18.31 -15.39 -8.08
C HIS A 54 17.29 -16.53 -8.04
N HIS A 55 17.26 -17.33 -9.12
CA HIS A 55 17.49 -18.75 -8.86
C HIS A 55 18.89 -18.77 -8.22
N GLY A 56 18.94 -18.61 -6.88
CA GLY A 56 20.19 -18.80 -6.17
C GLY A 56 20.70 -20.14 -6.63
N GLU A 57 21.94 -20.17 -7.17
CA GLU A 57 22.57 -21.42 -7.53
C GLU A 57 22.30 -22.38 -6.38
N GLN A 58 21.52 -23.43 -6.65
CA GLN A 58 21.30 -24.44 -5.65
C GLN A 58 22.66 -25.14 -5.53
N LEU A 59 23.52 -24.62 -4.65
CA LEU A 59 24.83 -25.17 -4.36
C LEU A 59 24.60 -26.64 -4.02
N PHE A 60 25.10 -27.52 -4.89
CA PHE A 60 25.02 -28.95 -4.67
C PHE A 60 25.69 -29.27 -3.33
N ASN A 61 24.90 -29.68 -2.33
CA ASN A 61 25.39 -30.10 -1.04
C ASN A 61 25.44 -31.64 -1.01
N PRO A 62 26.61 -32.28 -1.19
CA PRO A 62 26.73 -33.73 -1.15
C PRO A 62 26.38 -34.34 0.22
N HIS A 63 26.32 -33.54 1.28
CA HIS A 63 25.87 -33.95 2.62
C HIS A 63 24.39 -33.65 2.89
N ALA A 64 23.61 -33.19 1.91
CA ALA A 64 22.17 -32.97 2.08
C ALA A 64 21.37 -34.26 2.28
N PHE A 65 21.97 -35.41 1.95
CA PHE A 65 21.36 -36.72 2.15
C PHE A 65 22.16 -37.50 3.19
N ALA A 66 21.48 -38.08 4.18
CA ALA A 66 22.10 -38.95 5.16
C ALA A 66 22.43 -40.31 4.51
N ASN A 67 23.69 -40.74 4.59
CA ASN A 67 24.11 -42.06 4.16
C ASN A 67 23.61 -43.08 5.19
N VAL A 68 22.51 -43.77 4.87
CA VAL A 68 22.01 -44.86 5.72
C VAL A 68 22.76 -46.14 5.32
N THR A 69 23.67 -46.58 6.18
CA THR A 69 24.26 -47.92 6.09
C THR A 69 23.37 -48.88 6.87
N TYR A 70 22.76 -49.83 6.18
CA TYR A 70 22.08 -50.96 6.81
C TYR A 70 23.13 -52.02 7.16
N PHE A 71 23.11 -52.49 8.41
CA PHE A 71 23.91 -53.62 8.91
C PHE A 71 23.02 -54.85 9.06
#